data_AF-A0A967VPC4-F1
#
_entry.id   AF-A0A967VPC4-F1
#
_cell.length_a   1.000
_cell.length_b   1.000
_cell.length_c   1.000
_cell.angle_alpha   90.00
_cell.angle_beta   90.00
_cell.angle_gamma   90.00
#
_symmetry.space_group_name_H-M   'P 1'
#
loop_
_entity.id
_entity.type
_entity.pdbx_description
1 polymer ?
#
loop_
_entity_poly.entity_id
_entity_poly.type
_entity_poly.pdbx_seq_one_letter_code
_entity_poly.pdbx_strand_id
1 'polypeptide(L)'
;YTSHIRDESTYSVGLIAAVDEVIDVGRAAGIPAVLTHVKALGPFVWGYGAAIVKRVERAREEGVQVFADQYPYTASATGLEAALLPRWSQAGGR
;
A
#
# COMPACT_ATOMS: atom_id res chain seq x y z
N TYR A 1 3.16 -11.64 5.23
CA TYR A 1 2.19 -11.12 4.23
C TYR A 1 2.79 -9.90 3.57
N THR A 2 2.78 -9.84 2.24
CA THR A 2 3.19 -8.64 1.49
C THR A 2 1.98 -8.12 0.72
N SER A 3 1.85 -6.81 0.59
CA SER A 3 0.69 -6.19 -0.06
C SER A 3 1.10 -5.02 -0.95
N HIS A 4 0.69 -5.07 -2.21
CA HIS A 4 0.40 -3.86 -2.97
C HIS A 4 -0.95 -3.37 -2.45
N ILE A 5 -0.88 -2.32 -1.63
CA ILE A 5 -2.03 -1.82 -0.90
C ILE A 5 -3.16 -1.34 -1.81
N ARG A 6 -4.38 -1.35 -1.28
CA ARG A 6 -5.62 -1.12 -2.01
C ARG A 6 -5.65 0.18 -2.81
N ASP A 7 -5.02 1.22 -2.28
CA ASP A 7 -4.95 2.54 -2.89
C ASP A 7 -3.64 3.22 -2.52
N GLU A 8 -2.95 3.79 -3.51
CA GLU A 8 -1.72 4.56 -3.30
C GLU A 8 -1.96 6.06 -3.52
N SER A 9 -3.21 6.45 -3.77
CA SER A 9 -3.66 7.79 -4.12
C SER A 9 -4.98 8.13 -3.41
N THR A 10 -5.96 8.61 -4.16
CA THR A 10 -7.32 9.00 -3.75
C THR A 10 -8.38 8.32 -4.64
N TYR A 11 -8.07 7.16 -5.20
CA TYR A 11 -8.95 6.49 -6.18
C TYR A 11 -10.12 5.73 -5.53
N SER A 12 -9.95 5.28 -4.28
CA SER A 12 -10.93 4.48 -3.54
C SER A 12 -10.93 4.82 -2.05
N VAL A 13 -10.29 4.02 -1.20
CA VAL A 13 -10.21 4.21 0.25
C VAL A 13 -9.21 5.30 0.65
N GLY A 14 -8.32 5.69 -0.26
CA GLY A 14 -7.23 6.62 0.00
C GLY A 14 -5.99 5.95 0.60
N LEU A 15 -4.83 6.53 0.29
CA LEU A 15 -3.50 6.03 0.68
C LEU A 15 -3.37 5.69 2.16
N ILE A 16 -3.85 6.58 3.03
CA ILE A 16 -3.68 6.42 4.48
C ILE A 16 -4.51 5.25 5.01
N ALA A 17 -5.77 5.14 4.59
CA ALA A 17 -6.62 4.03 5.00
C ALA A 17 -6.08 2.68 4.46
N ALA A 18 -5.51 2.68 3.25
CA ALA A 18 -4.89 1.48 2.67
C ALA A 18 -3.62 1.03 3.43
N VAL A 19 -2.85 1.97 3.99
CA VAL A 19 -1.72 1.66 4.87
C VAL A 19 -2.20 1.09 6.21
N ASP A 20 -3.21 1.74 6.82
CA ASP A 20 -3.80 1.30 8.09
C ASP A 20 -4.39 -0.12 7.93
N GLU A 21 -5.01 -0.45 6.79
CA GLU A 21 -5.51 -1.81 6.48
C GLU A 21 -4.41 -2.88 6.57
N VAL A 22 -3.21 -2.64 6.03
CA VAL A 22 -2.12 -3.63 6.09
C VAL A 22 -1.61 -3.82 7.52
N ILE A 23 -1.51 -2.74 8.28
CA ILE A 23 -1.12 -2.77 9.69
C ILE A 23 -2.15 -3.58 10.49
N ASP A 24 -3.44 -3.33 10.27
CA ASP A 24 -4.53 -3.99 10.96
C ASP A 24 -4.58 -5.49 10.64
N VAL A 25 -4.36 -5.87 9.38
CA VAL A 25 -4.22 -7.29 8.99
C VAL A 25 -3.03 -7.95 9.70
N GLY A 26 -1.86 -7.30 9.71
CA GLY A 26 -0.67 -7.80 10.40
C GLY A 26 -0.89 -7.96 11.91
N ARG A 27 -1.56 -6.98 12.53
CA ARG A 27 -1.92 -7.00 13.95
C ARG A 27 -2.90 -8.11 14.28
N ALA A 28 -3.99 -8.22 13.53
CA ALA A 28 -5.05 -9.20 13.78
C ALA A 28 -4.57 -10.64 13.57
N ALA A 29 -3.73 -10.86 12.56
CA ALA A 29 -3.21 -12.20 12.26
C ALA A 29 -1.93 -12.56 13.05
N GLY A 30 -1.29 -11.60 13.71
CA GLY A 30 -0.04 -11.83 14.44
C GLY A 30 1.13 -12.26 13.53
N ILE A 31 1.14 -11.80 12.27
CA ILE A 31 2.16 -12.17 11.29
C ILE A 31 2.94 -10.93 10.80
N PRO A 32 4.18 -11.10 10.32
CA PRO A 32 4.89 -10.03 9.64
C PRO A 32 4.12 -9.50 8.42
N ALA A 33 3.96 -8.19 8.33
CA ALA A 33 3.34 -7.49 7.21
C ALA A 33 4.36 -6.60 6.49
N VAL A 34 4.31 -6.54 5.16
CA VAL A 34 5.19 -5.72 4.33
C VAL A 34 4.35 -4.85 3.40
N LEU A 35 4.48 -3.53 3.54
CA LEU A 35 3.99 -2.52 2.59
C LEU A 35 4.95 -2.49 1.40
N THR A 36 4.66 -3.27 0.35
CA THR A 36 5.59 -3.35 -0.78
C THR A 36 5.52 -2.10 -1.64
N HIS A 37 6.68 -1.65 -2.14
CA HIS A 37 6.87 -0.47 -2.97
C HIS A 37 5.98 0.73 -2.59
N VAL A 38 5.88 1.02 -1.28
CA VAL A 38 4.95 2.02 -0.73
C VAL A 38 5.18 3.44 -1.24
N LYS A 39 4.19 4.05 -1.89
CA LYS A 39 4.35 5.38 -2.50
C LYS A 39 3.11 6.25 -2.31
N ALA A 40 3.31 7.57 -2.39
CA ALA A 40 2.22 8.53 -2.51
C ALA A 40 2.03 8.91 -3.99
N LEU A 41 1.08 8.25 -4.65
CA LEU A 41 0.85 8.34 -6.08
C LEU A 41 -0.05 9.53 -6.43
N GLY A 42 0.56 10.62 -6.91
CA GLY A 42 -0.14 11.78 -7.45
C GLY A 42 -0.26 12.98 -6.50
N PRO A 43 -0.51 14.19 -7.05
CA PRO A 43 -0.31 15.46 -6.36
C PRO A 43 -1.18 15.66 -5.12
N PHE A 44 -2.35 15.02 -5.04
CA PHE A 44 -3.25 15.14 -3.89
C PHE A 44 -2.72 14.47 -2.62
N VAL A 45 -1.79 13.53 -2.74
CA VAL A 45 -1.20 12.82 -1.61
C VAL A 45 0.31 13.06 -1.49
N TRP A 46 0.91 13.86 -2.38
CA TRP A 46 2.32 14.22 -2.26
C TRP A 46 2.61 14.84 -0.90
N GLY A 47 3.73 14.44 -0.29
CA GLY A 47 4.09 14.79 1.09
C GLY A 47 3.57 13.81 2.15
N TYR A 48 2.66 12.88 1.82
CA TYR A 48 2.12 11.93 2.80
C TYR A 48 3.13 10.87 3.26
N GLY A 49 4.31 10.79 2.65
CA GLY A 49 5.38 9.86 3.07
C GLY A 49 5.68 9.94 4.57
N ALA A 50 5.73 11.13 5.15
CA ALA A 50 5.92 11.30 6.60
C ALA A 50 4.76 10.71 7.42
N ALA A 51 3.52 10.80 6.93
CA ALA A 51 2.35 10.24 7.58
C ALA A 51 2.32 8.70 7.52
N ILE A 52 2.88 8.10 6.47
CA ILE A 52 3.05 6.65 6.33
C ILE A 52 4.12 6.16 7.33
N VAL A 53 5.29 6.81 7.34
CA VAL A 53 6.40 6.45 8.25
C VAL A 53 5.94 6.49 9.70
N LYS A 54 5.28 7.56 10.12
CA LYS A 54 4.76 7.71 11.48
C LYS A 54 3.80 6.58 11.90
N ARG A 55 2.98 6.07 10.97
CA ARG A 55 2.06 4.95 11.23
C ARG A 55 2.81 3.64 11.40
N VAL A 56 3.76 3.38 10.52
CA VAL A 56 4.61 2.18 10.59
C VAL A 56 5.41 2.17 11.90
N GLU A 57 6.00 3.30 12.29
CA GLU A 57 6.73 3.44 13.55
C GLU A 57 5.83 3.21 14.75
N ARG A 58 4.69 3.88 14.82
CA ARG A 58 3.71 3.67 15.89
C ARG A 58 3.25 2.21 15.99
N ALA A 59 2.95 1.57 14.86
CA ALA A 59 2.54 0.18 14.86
C ALA A 59 3.64 -0.75 15.40
N ARG A 60 4.91 -0.47 15.09
CA ARG A 60 6.05 -1.19 15.65
C ARG A 60 6.20 -0.98 17.15
N GLU A 61 5.99 0.25 17.64
CA GLU A 61 5.95 0.55 19.09
C GLU A 61 4.85 -0.23 19.81
N GLU A 62 3.72 -0.45 19.14
CA GLU A 62 2.60 -1.28 19.62
C GLU A 62 2.87 -2.80 19.48
N GLY A 63 4.05 -3.22 19.01
CA GLY A 63 4.45 -4.62 18.87
C GLY A 63 4.05 -5.28 17.55
N VAL A 64 3.50 -4.54 16.58
CA VAL A 64 3.14 -5.07 15.27
C VAL A 64 4.40 -5.19 14.39
N GLN A 65 4.66 -6.38 13.86
CA GLN A 65 5.77 -6.61 12.92
C GLN A 65 5.39 -6.11 11.52
N VAL A 66 5.53 -4.81 11.27
CA VAL A 66 5.30 -4.19 9.96
C VAL A 66 6.60 -3.67 9.34
N PHE A 67 6.79 -3.88 8.05
CA PHE A 67 7.92 -3.40 7.26
C PHE A 67 7.44 -2.72 5.99
N ALA A 68 8.36 -2.03 5.31
CA ALA A 68 8.08 -1.39 4.04
C ALA A 68 9.33 -1.46 3.16
N ASP A 69 9.12 -1.54 1.85
CA ASP A 69 10.18 -1.46 0.85
C ASP A 69 9.89 -0.38 -0.20
N GLN A 70 10.96 0.06 -0.86
CA GLN A 70 10.93 1.11 -1.86
C GLN A 70 11.99 0.87 -2.94
N TYR A 71 11.69 1.34 -4.15
CA TYR A 71 12.66 1.53 -5.21
C TYR A 71 13.07 3.02 -5.29
N PRO A 72 14.32 3.34 -5.66
CA PRO A 72 14.84 4.70 -5.64
C PRO A 72 14.46 5.51 -6.89
N TYR A 73 13.19 5.47 -7.29
CA TYR A 73 12.68 6.18 -8.47
C TYR A 73 11.35 6.86 -8.15
N THR A 74 11.10 8.02 -8.78
CA THR A 74 9.85 8.77 -8.63
C THR A 74 8.71 8.23 -9.51
N ALA A 75 9.00 7.25 -10.36
CA ALA A 75 8.05 6.64 -11.28
C ALA A 75 7.72 5.21 -10.85
N SER A 76 6.45 4.84 -11.04
CA SER A 76 5.99 3.46 -10.93
C SER A 76 5.83 2.83 -12.32
N ALA A 77 5.81 1.50 -12.38
CA ALA A 77 5.52 0.75 -13.59
C ALA A 77 4.59 -0.42 -13.26
N THR A 78 3.61 -0.67 -14.12
CA THR A 78 2.71 -1.82 -14.06
C THR A 78 2.30 -2.22 -15.48
N GLY A 79 1.71 -3.40 -15.66
CA GLY A 79 1.21 -3.84 -16.97
C GLY A 79 0.00 -3.02 -17.42
N LEU A 80 -0.14 -2.79 -18.73
CA LEU A 80 -1.26 -2.06 -19.33
C LEU A 80 -2.61 -2.67 -18.94
N GLU A 81 -2.69 -4.01 -18.99
CA GLU A 81 -3.88 -4.77 -18.61
C GLU A 81 -4.28 -4.50 -17.16
N ALA A 82 -3.32 -4.53 -16.23
CA ALA A 82 -3.56 -4.28 -14.81
C ALA A 82 -3.92 -2.81 -14.52
N ALA A 83 -3.40 -1.86 -15.33
CA ALA A 83 -3.66 -0.43 -15.16
C ALA A 83 -5.02 0.01 -15.71
N LEU A 84 -5.45 -0.55 -16.84
CA LEU A 84 -6.55 0.01 -17.62
C LEU A 84 -7.79 -0.87 -17.68
N LEU A 85 -7.64 -2.19 -17.58
CA LEU A 85 -8.79 -3.08 -17.69
C LEU A 85 -9.48 -3.21 -16.33
N PRO A 86 -10.80 -3.00 -16.27
CA PRO A 86 -11.53 -3.19 -15.02
C PRO A 86 -11.49 -4.67 -14.61
N ARG A 87 -11.40 -4.94 -13.30
CA ARG A 87 -11.22 -6.33 -12.80
C ARG A 87 -12.29 -7.30 -13.30
N TRP A 88 -13.52 -6.83 -13.51
CA TRP A 88 -14.61 -7.68 -14.03
C TRP A 88 -14.34 -8.20 -15.44
N SER A 89 -13.59 -7.46 -16.28
CA SER A 89 -13.29 -7.90 -17.65
C SER A 89 -12.17 -8.94 -17.71
N GLN A 90 -11.53 -9.22 -16.57
CA GLN A 90 -10.50 -10.25 -16.42
C GLN A 90 -11.03 -11.51 -15.72
N ALA A 91 -12.31 -11.51 -15.33
CA ALA A 91 -12.94 -12.68 -14.71
C ALA A 91 -12.98 -13.85 -15.69
N GLY A 92 -12.58 -15.05 -15.25
CA GLY A 92 -12.53 -16.26 -16.09
C GLY A 92 -11.14 -16.64 -16.61
N GLY A 93 -10.17 -15.71 -16.56
CA GLY A 93 -8.73 -15.98 -16.76
C GLY A 93 -8.35 -16.40 -18.18
N ARG A 94 -7.96 -15.42 -19.02
CA ARG A 94 -7.64 -15.57 -20.47
C ARG A 94 -8.79 -16.07 -21.34
#